data_AF-A0A934IBK3-F1
#
_entry.id   AF-A0A934IBK3-F1
#
_cell.length_a   1.000
_cell.length_b   1.000
_cell.length_c   1.000
_cell.angle_alpha   90.00
_cell.angle_beta   90.00
_cell.angle_gamma   90.00
#
_symmetry.space_group_name_H-M   'P 1'
#
loop_
_entity.id
_entity.type
_entity.pdbx_description
1 polymer ?
#
loop_
_entity_poly.entity_id
_entity_poly.type
_entity_poly.pdbx_seq_one_letter_code
_entity_poly.pdbx_strand_id
1 'polypeptide(L)'
;MTDLTWQKKTLAEALGDDRGLPDWAGQMVAKFRPEDLDELRQNEREAVLGALGRVARQSRDARQTDFHSDDANRPAWVEGDIDWGLRAARAALEAQPAGERSEKANELLGACTCPSATGPNPGRDASTPGTQHE
;
A
#
# COMPACT_ATOMS: atom_id res chain seq x y z
N MET A 1 10.53 -19.40 6.97
CA MET A 1 10.13 -18.37 5.98
C MET A 1 8.65 -18.13 6.16
N THR A 2 8.24 -16.90 6.39
CA THR A 2 6.82 -16.52 6.40
C THR A 2 6.26 -16.72 4.99
N ASP A 3 5.14 -17.43 4.83
CA ASP A 3 4.45 -17.49 3.55
C ASP A 3 3.77 -16.14 3.29
N LEU A 4 4.26 -15.41 2.29
CA LEU A 4 3.79 -14.07 1.91
C LEU A 4 3.00 -14.10 0.60
N THR A 5 2.57 -15.28 0.14
CA THR A 5 1.93 -15.45 -1.17
C THR A 5 0.66 -14.64 -1.28
N TRP A 6 -0.21 -14.73 -0.26
CA TRP A 6 -1.45 -13.97 -0.22
C TRP A 6 -1.19 -12.46 -0.18
N GLN A 7 -0.30 -12.01 0.71
CA GLN A 7 0.06 -10.60 0.88
C GLN A 7 0.58 -9.97 -0.42
N LYS A 8 1.51 -10.66 -1.09
CA LYS A 8 2.07 -10.18 -2.37
C LYS A 8 1.01 -10.11 -3.44
N LYS A 9 0.12 -11.10 -3.52
CA LYS A 9 -0.96 -11.13 -4.50
C LYS A 9 -1.94 -9.98 -4.29
N THR A 10 -2.46 -9.82 -3.07
CA THR A 10 -3.40 -8.74 -2.74
C THR A 10 -2.78 -7.36 -2.93
N LEU A 11 -1.52 -7.18 -2.55
CA LEU A 11 -0.81 -5.93 -2.78
C LEU A 11 -0.59 -5.67 -4.28
N ALA A 12 -0.22 -6.69 -5.06
CA ALA A 12 -0.07 -6.58 -6.51
C ALA A 12 -1.38 -6.19 -7.20
N GLU A 13 -2.50 -6.79 -6.80
CA GLU A 13 -3.84 -6.45 -7.29
C GLU A 13 -4.20 -4.99 -6.96
N ALA A 14 -3.94 -4.54 -5.73
CA ALA A 14 -4.21 -3.15 -5.33
C ALA A 14 -3.33 -2.15 -6.09
N LEU A 15 -2.06 -2.49 -6.33
CA LEU A 15 -1.11 -1.65 -7.07
C LEU A 15 -1.34 -1.69 -8.60
N GLY A 16 -2.07 -2.70 -9.10
CA GLY A 16 -2.19 -2.98 -10.53
C GLY A 16 -0.87 -3.40 -11.16
N ASP A 17 -0.08 -4.24 -10.47
CA ASP A 17 1.20 -4.75 -10.96
C ASP A 17 1.18 -6.27 -11.16
N ASP A 18 1.08 -6.69 -12.42
CA ASP A 18 1.03 -8.12 -12.79
C ASP A 18 2.41 -8.78 -12.86
N ARG A 19 3.51 -8.03 -12.67
CA ARG A 19 4.89 -8.54 -12.77
C ARG A 19 5.33 -9.31 -11.52
N GLY A 20 4.51 -9.30 -10.49
CA GLY A 20 4.83 -9.85 -9.17
C GLY A 20 5.64 -8.87 -8.34
N LEU A 21 5.47 -8.98 -7.01
CA LEU A 21 6.13 -8.11 -6.05
C LEU A 21 7.27 -8.84 -5.33
N PRO A 22 8.35 -8.13 -4.98
CA PRO A 22 9.44 -8.69 -4.18
C PRO A 22 8.98 -9.03 -2.76
N ASP A 23 9.70 -9.93 -2.07
CA ASP A 23 9.32 -10.39 -0.72
C ASP A 23 9.27 -9.26 0.31
N TRP A 24 10.14 -8.25 0.20
CA TRP A 24 10.12 -7.09 1.10
C TRP A 24 8.78 -6.33 1.03
N ALA A 25 8.16 -6.23 -0.16
CA ALA A 25 6.87 -5.57 -0.32
C ALA A 25 5.76 -6.39 0.38
N GLY A 26 5.83 -7.71 0.31
CA GLY A 26 4.95 -8.60 1.07
C GLY A 26 5.13 -8.45 2.58
N GLN A 27 6.36 -8.22 3.06
CA GLN A 27 6.65 -8.01 4.49
C GLN A 27 6.00 -6.74 5.04
N MET A 28 5.93 -5.66 4.26
CA MET A 28 5.28 -4.40 4.69
C MET A 28 3.80 -4.59 5.04
N VAL A 29 3.14 -5.56 4.39
CA VAL A 29 1.73 -5.89 4.62
C VAL A 29 1.54 -7.22 5.35
N ALA A 30 2.61 -7.83 5.87
CA ALA A 30 2.57 -9.15 6.53
C ALA A 30 1.69 -9.22 7.78
N LYS A 31 1.44 -8.07 8.42
CA LYS A 31 0.53 -7.98 9.57
C LYS A 31 -0.94 -8.15 9.19
N PHE A 32 -1.30 -7.92 7.93
CA PHE A 32 -2.66 -8.08 7.44
C PHE A 32 -2.87 -9.51 6.98
N ARG A 33 -4.07 -10.01 7.27
CA ARG A 33 -4.50 -11.36 6.94
C ARG A 33 -5.73 -11.32 6.02
N PRO A 34 -6.06 -12.41 5.33
CA PRO A 34 -7.28 -12.51 4.52
C PRO A 34 -8.54 -12.06 5.27
N GLU A 35 -8.66 -12.49 6.52
CA GLU A 35 -9.82 -12.20 7.36
C GLU A 35 -9.99 -10.70 7.61
N ASP A 36 -8.88 -9.95 7.65
CA ASP A 36 -8.94 -8.50 7.84
C ASP A 36 -9.58 -7.77 6.65
N LEU A 37 -9.48 -8.31 5.43
CA LEU A 37 -10.16 -7.76 4.25
C LEU A 37 -11.55 -8.36 4.03
N ASP A 38 -11.76 -9.63 4.41
CA ASP A 38 -13.04 -10.31 4.25
C ASP A 38 -14.08 -9.81 5.27
N GLU A 39 -13.65 -9.43 6.47
CA GLU A 39 -14.52 -8.87 7.51
C GLU A 39 -14.79 -7.36 7.33
N LEU A 40 -14.06 -6.68 6.45
CA LEU A 40 -14.42 -5.32 6.02
C LEU A 40 -15.68 -5.35 5.16
N ARG A 41 -16.50 -4.30 5.27
CA ARG A 41 -17.61 -4.11 4.32
C ARG A 41 -17.05 -3.87 2.93
N GLN A 42 -17.83 -4.24 1.91
CA GLN A 42 -17.42 -4.10 0.52
C GLN A 42 -16.96 -2.67 0.18
N ASN A 43 -17.72 -1.65 0.61
CA ASN A 43 -17.39 -0.24 0.39
C ASN A 43 -16.09 0.18 1.10
N GLU A 44 -15.81 -0.35 2.29
CA GLU A 44 -14.58 -0.08 3.03
C GLU A 44 -13.39 -0.73 2.35
N ARG A 45 -13.52 -2.00 1.96
CA ARG A 45 -12.47 -2.73 1.25
C ARG A 45 -12.12 -2.05 -0.08
N GLU A 46 -13.12 -1.65 -0.86
CA GLU A 46 -12.92 -0.92 -2.12
C GLU A 46 -12.25 0.44 -1.89
N ALA A 47 -12.68 1.17 -0.85
CA ALA A 47 -12.08 2.45 -0.49
C ALA A 47 -10.60 2.31 -0.07
N VAL A 48 -10.28 1.30 0.76
CA VAL A 48 -8.94 0.99 1.25
C VAL A 48 -8.00 0.62 0.11
N LEU A 49 -8.35 -0.40 -0.67
CA LEU A 49 -7.50 -0.91 -1.75
C LEU A 49 -7.38 0.13 -2.87
N GLY A 50 -8.46 0.84 -3.18
CA GLY A 50 -8.46 1.92 -4.16
C GLY A 50 -7.59 3.10 -3.75
N ALA A 51 -7.63 3.52 -2.47
CA ALA A 51 -6.78 4.58 -1.95
C ALA A 51 -5.31 4.17 -1.92
N LEU A 52 -5.02 2.94 -1.46
CA LEU A 52 -3.67 2.38 -1.45
C LEU A 52 -3.06 2.40 -2.84
N GLY A 53 -3.73 1.77 -3.80
CA GLY A 53 -3.26 1.66 -5.17
C GLY A 53 -3.07 3.01 -5.84
N ARG A 54 -4.00 3.94 -5.64
CA ARG A 54 -3.94 5.28 -6.24
C ARG A 54 -2.75 6.08 -5.70
N VAL A 55 -2.57 6.15 -4.39
CA VAL A 55 -1.55 7.01 -3.79
C VAL A 55 -0.16 6.40 -3.94
N ALA A 56 -0.01 5.08 -3.86
CA ALA A 56 1.24 4.41 -4.15
C ALA A 56 1.70 4.69 -5.59
N ARG A 57 0.80 4.58 -6.58
CA ARG A 57 1.09 4.94 -7.97
C ARG A 57 1.46 6.42 -8.11
N GLN A 58 0.71 7.33 -7.49
CA GLN A 58 1.05 8.76 -7.51
C GLN A 58 2.45 9.04 -6.96
N SER A 59 2.85 8.38 -5.85
CA SER A 59 4.21 8.49 -5.29
C SER A 59 5.25 7.97 -6.28
N ARG A 60 5.02 6.80 -6.88
CA ARG A 60 5.92 6.19 -7.87
C ARG A 60 6.07 7.06 -9.12
N ASP A 61 4.95 7.53 -9.65
CA ASP A 61 4.89 8.31 -10.88
C ASP A 61 5.48 9.72 -10.65
N ALA A 62 5.40 10.27 -9.43
CA ALA A 62 6.10 11.52 -9.07
C ALA A 62 7.64 11.39 -9.11
N ARG A 63 8.17 10.16 -9.02
CA ARG A 63 9.61 9.88 -9.20
C ARG A 63 9.98 9.65 -10.66
N GLN A 64 9.01 9.55 -11.57
CA GLN A 64 9.28 9.43 -12.99
C GLN A 64 9.81 10.76 -13.50
N THR A 65 11.07 10.77 -13.92
CA THR A 65 11.75 11.97 -14.43
C THR A 65 11.36 12.29 -15.88
N ASP A 66 10.75 11.35 -16.60
CA ASP A 66 10.41 11.50 -18.02
C ASP A 66 9.00 10.96 -18.33
N PHE A 67 8.06 11.89 -18.56
CA PHE A 67 6.64 11.59 -18.83
C PHE A 67 6.39 11.05 -20.25
N HIS A 68 7.43 10.99 -21.09
CA HIS A 68 7.32 10.55 -22.49
C HIS A 68 7.74 9.09 -22.72
N SER A 69 8.16 8.38 -21.66
CA SER A 69 8.52 6.98 -21.79
C SER A 69 7.27 6.10 -21.66
N ASP A 70 7.07 5.19 -22.61
CA ASP A 70 6.06 4.12 -22.58
C ASP A 70 6.08 3.34 -21.24
N ASP A 71 5.05 2.52 -20.98
CA ASP A 71 4.90 1.67 -19.78
C ASP A 71 6.15 0.86 -19.40
N ALA A 72 7.07 0.65 -20.34
CA ALA A 72 8.38 0.03 -20.18
C ALA A 72 9.33 0.77 -19.21
N ASN A 73 9.13 2.06 -18.94
CA ASN A 73 10.06 2.87 -18.12
C ASN A 73 9.46 3.34 -16.78
N ARG A 74 8.35 2.71 -16.35
CA ARG A 74 7.78 2.99 -15.02
C ARG A 74 8.81 2.65 -13.94
N PRO A 75 9.06 3.56 -12.98
CA PRO A 75 9.99 3.28 -11.87
C PRO A 75 9.60 2.01 -11.12
N ALA A 76 10.59 1.26 -10.64
CA ALA A 76 10.34 0.15 -9.72
C ALA A 76 9.69 0.65 -8.42
N TRP A 77 8.87 -0.18 -7.78
CA TRP A 77 8.31 0.11 -6.46
C TRP A 77 9.42 0.25 -5.42
N VAL A 78 9.26 1.23 -4.53
CA VAL A 78 10.09 1.39 -3.34
C VAL A 78 9.23 1.38 -2.07
N GLU A 79 9.84 1.13 -0.91
CA GLU A 79 9.15 1.09 0.38
C GLU A 79 8.28 2.34 0.59
N GLY A 80 8.82 3.52 0.30
CA GLY A 80 8.10 4.79 0.42
C GLY A 80 6.79 4.88 -0.39
N ASP A 81 6.69 4.25 -1.56
CA ASP A 81 5.45 4.27 -2.36
C ASP A 81 4.35 3.45 -1.67
N ILE A 82 4.72 2.27 -1.17
CA ILE A 82 3.80 1.36 -0.48
C ILE A 82 3.38 1.98 0.87
N ASP A 83 4.31 2.64 1.56
CA ASP A 83 4.06 3.37 2.80
C ASP A 83 3.03 4.49 2.60
N TRP A 84 3.17 5.28 1.53
CA TRP A 84 2.18 6.29 1.15
C TRP A 84 0.82 5.67 0.82
N GLY A 85 0.82 4.53 0.12
CA GLY A 85 -0.39 3.75 -0.12
C GLY A 85 -1.07 3.32 1.19
N LEU A 86 -0.33 2.77 2.15
CA LEU A 86 -0.87 2.31 3.43
C LEU A 86 -1.43 3.45 4.29
N ARG A 87 -0.77 4.62 4.26
CA ARG A 87 -1.28 5.85 4.88
C ARG A 87 -2.61 6.28 4.28
N ALA A 88 -2.72 6.24 2.95
CA ALA A 88 -3.95 6.56 2.24
C ALA A 88 -5.07 5.54 2.52
N ALA A 89 -4.72 4.27 2.64
CA ALA A 89 -5.65 3.20 2.99
C ALA A 89 -6.26 3.42 4.39
N ARG A 90 -5.42 3.77 5.37
CA ARG A 90 -5.87 4.18 6.71
C ARG A 90 -6.78 5.40 6.64
N ALA A 91 -6.38 6.44 5.92
CA ALA A 91 -7.20 7.66 5.76
C ALA A 91 -8.57 7.36 5.14
N ALA A 92 -8.64 6.41 4.20
CA ALA A 92 -9.90 5.99 3.59
C ALA A 92 -10.84 5.29 4.59
N LEU A 93 -10.32 4.51 5.53
CA LEU A 93 -11.10 3.95 6.64
C LEU A 93 -11.54 5.03 7.63
N GLU A 94 -10.65 5.98 7.97
CA GLU A 94 -10.96 7.08 8.89
C GLU A 94 -12.04 8.02 8.32
N ALA A 95 -12.07 8.18 6.99
CA ALA A 95 -13.09 8.96 6.30
C ALA A 95 -14.50 8.34 6.35
N GLN A 96 -14.62 7.05 6.64
CA GLN A 96 -15.92 6.43 6.85
C GLN A 96 -16.54 6.93 8.17
N PRO A 97 -17.84 7.29 8.19
CA PRO A 97 -18.51 7.70 9.42
C PRO A 97 -18.40 6.63 10.50
N ALA A 98 -18.12 7.01 11.76
CA ALA A 98 -17.90 6.05 12.84
C ALA A 98 -19.10 5.10 13.08
N GLY A 99 -20.33 5.55 12.83
CA GLY A 99 -21.53 4.73 12.92
C GLY A 99 -21.76 3.77 11.74
N GLU A 100 -21.03 3.95 10.64
CA GLU A 100 -21.12 3.12 9.43
C GLU A 100 -19.92 2.20 9.25
N ARG A 101 -18.88 2.34 10.09
CA ARG A 101 -17.70 1.47 10.07
C ARG A 101 -18.01 0.05 10.54
N SER A 102 -17.39 -0.95 9.93
CA SER A 102 -17.37 -2.31 10.47
C SER A 102 -16.60 -2.40 11.78
N GLU A 103 -16.89 -3.44 12.55
CA GLU A 103 -16.09 -3.76 13.76
C GLU A 103 -14.63 -3.98 13.38
N LYS A 104 -14.38 -4.67 12.27
CA LYS A 104 -13.03 -4.87 11.72
C LYS A 104 -12.34 -3.55 11.37
N ALA A 105 -13.04 -2.60 10.73
CA ALA A 105 -12.47 -1.30 10.43
C ALA A 105 -12.02 -0.57 11.71
N ASN A 106 -12.81 -0.64 12.78
CA ASN A 106 -12.44 -0.05 14.06
C ASN A 106 -11.26 -0.78 14.73
N GLU A 107 -11.22 -2.11 14.65
CA GLU A 107 -10.09 -2.92 15.12
C GLU A 107 -8.80 -2.56 14.36
N LEU A 108 -8.85 -2.51 13.03
CA LEU A 108 -7.71 -2.16 12.20
C LEU A 108 -7.20 -0.74 12.47
N LEU A 109 -8.11 0.23 12.67
CA LEU A 109 -7.73 1.59 13.04
C LEU A 109 -7.12 1.68 14.45
N GLY A 110 -7.61 0.89 15.40
CA GLY A 110 -7.09 0.81 16.77
C GLY A 110 -5.76 0.07 16.87
N ALA A 111 -5.56 -0.96 16.05
CA ALA A 111 -4.35 -1.78 15.99
C ALA A 111 -3.27 -1.18 15.06
N CYS A 112 -3.64 -0.29 14.12
CA CYS A 112 -2.69 0.36 13.23
C CYS A 112 -1.79 1.32 14.03
N THR A 113 -0.57 0.87 14.32
CA THR A 113 0.61 1.74 14.49
C THR A 113 1.06 2.38 13.16
N CYS A 114 0.18 2.40 12.16
CA CYS A 114 0.46 2.91 10.83
C CYS A 114 0.76 4.41 10.92
N PRO A 115 1.83 4.90 10.27
CA PRO A 115 2.18 6.32 10.28
C PRO A 115 0.98 7.18 9.87
N SER A 116 0.92 8.40 10.39
CA SER A 116 -0.16 9.34 10.14
C SER A 116 -0.40 9.54 8.63
N ALA A 117 -1.67 9.70 8.24
CA ALA A 117 -2.06 9.98 6.86
C ALA A 117 -1.36 11.19 6.24
N THR A 118 -0.87 12.09 7.10
CA THR A 118 -0.11 13.29 6.77
C THR A 118 1.26 13.25 7.44
N GLY A 119 2.31 13.63 6.73
CA GLY A 119 3.68 13.68 7.24
C GLY A 119 4.71 13.79 6.12
N PRO A 120 6.00 14.06 6.46
CA PRO A 120 7.07 14.06 5.47
C PRO A 120 7.11 12.71 4.73
N ASN A 121 7.41 12.76 3.44
CA ASN A 121 7.73 11.56 2.67
C ASN A 121 8.86 10.82 3.43
N PRO A 122 8.71 9.54 3.82
CA PRO A 122 9.82 8.81 4.44
C PRO A 122 11.05 8.75 3.52
N GLY A 123 10.92 9.20 2.26
CA GLY A 123 12.03 9.32 1.34
C GLY A 123 12.42 7.94 0.83
N ARG A 124 13.43 7.89 -0.04
CA ARG A 124 14.10 6.64 -0.36
C ARG A 124 14.65 6.09 0.96
N ASP A 125 13.97 5.13 1.57
CA ASP A 125 14.60 4.34 2.60
C ASP A 125 15.83 3.70 1.94
N ALA A 126 17.02 4.11 2.39
CA ALA A 126 18.31 3.64 1.92
C ALA A 126 18.51 2.11 2.12
N SER A 127 17.49 1.44 2.65
CA SER A 127 17.43 0.03 2.99
C SER A 127 16.70 -0.83 1.97
N THR A 128 15.97 -0.26 0.99
CA THR A 128 15.26 -1.07 -0.02
C THR A 128 16.29 -1.81 -0.91
N PRO A 129 16.44 -3.14 -0.80
CA PRO A 129 17.44 -3.88 -1.57
C PRO A 129 17.12 -3.78 -3.06
N GLY A 130 18.10 -3.38 -3.89
CA GLY A 130 17.95 -3.23 -5.34
C GLY A 130 17.73 -1.80 -5.85
N THR A 131 17.82 -0.78 -4.99
CA THR A 131 17.79 0.65 -5.39
C THR A 131 19.16 1.33 -5.34
N GLN A 132 20.24 0.56 -5.17
CA GLN A 132 21.60 1.05 -5.24
C GLN A 132 21.88 1.49 -6.69
N HIS A 133 21.91 2.80 -6.92
CA HIS A 133 22.56 3.35 -8.10
C HIS A 133 24.07 3.23 -7.88
N GLU A 134 24.74 2.51 -8.79
CA GLU A 134 26.16 2.71 -9.07
C GLU A 134 26.42 4.15 -9.55
#